data_AF-A0A6M0IY91-F1
#
_entry.id   AF-A0A6M0IY91-F1
#
_cell.length_a   1.000
_cell.length_b   1.000
_cell.length_c   1.000
_cell.angle_alpha   90.00
_cell.angle_beta   90.00
_cell.angle_gamma   90.00
#
_symmetry.space_group_name_H-M   'P 1'
#
loop_
_entity.id
_entity.type
_entity.pdbx_description
1 polymer ?
#
loop_
_entity_poly.entity_id
_entity_poly.type
_entity_poly.pdbx_seq_one_letter_code
_entity_poly.pdbx_strand_id
1 'polypeptide(L)'
;MTQSVYTQQAPSSFKFNQTIIANTPFKDEQAIAQVELDNYIETQAEAVAPTQDPLTARDRRIIGEIIEVEPESVRTIWIEGGITVWVQLIGGGRLPFDRNWFATRVAQVKATLPETPLERNERLSDELEKACTAFGLYHGEIDWLGFSTKLYQDGRFVGFIGCNQQGWYTRPRQYGVNRVAGSAKDVIALLGVRAAVAA
;
A
#
# COMPACT_ATOMS: atom_id res chain seq x y z
N MET A 1 -31.23 55.71 -6.27
CA MET A 1 -30.86 56.23 -7.60
C MET A 1 -30.06 57.49 -7.38
N THR A 2 -28.74 57.37 -7.46
CA THR A 2 -27.76 58.46 -7.35
C THR A 2 -26.43 57.86 -7.78
N GLN A 3 -25.94 58.22 -8.97
CA GLN A 3 -24.54 58.00 -9.34
C GLN A 3 -24.06 59.20 -10.16
N SER A 4 -23.29 60.04 -9.47
CA SER A 4 -22.57 61.19 -10.01
C SER A 4 -21.27 60.67 -10.63
N VAL A 5 -21.04 60.97 -11.89
CA VAL A 5 -19.77 60.70 -12.58
C VAL A 5 -18.74 61.71 -12.07
N TYR A 6 -17.66 61.21 -11.48
CA TYR A 6 -16.57 62.04 -10.95
C TYR A 6 -15.33 61.83 -11.83
N THR A 7 -15.10 62.72 -12.79
CA THR A 7 -13.82 62.85 -13.49
C THR A 7 -12.92 63.76 -12.69
N GLN A 8 -11.93 63.20 -12.01
CA GLN A 8 -10.86 63.96 -11.36
C GLN A 8 -9.62 63.94 -12.27
N GLN A 9 -9.29 65.13 -12.79
CA GLN A 9 -8.14 65.40 -13.65
C GLN A 9 -6.87 65.51 -12.79
N ALA A 10 -5.82 64.75 -13.14
CA ALA A 10 -4.57 64.74 -12.38
C ALA A 10 -3.80 66.08 -12.55
N PRO A 11 -3.21 66.64 -11.47
CA PRO A 11 -2.50 67.92 -11.53
C PRO A 11 -1.21 67.86 -12.35
N SER A 12 -1.04 68.86 -13.22
CA SER A 12 0.09 69.04 -14.13
C SER A 12 1.34 69.57 -13.38
N SER A 13 2.05 68.72 -12.64
CA SER A 13 3.41 69.05 -12.21
C SER A 13 4.23 67.84 -11.76
N PHE A 14 4.60 66.95 -12.69
CA PHE A 14 5.79 66.11 -12.50
C PHE A 14 6.61 66.14 -13.79
N LYS A 15 7.69 66.92 -13.78
CA LYS A 15 8.69 66.95 -14.85
C LYS A 15 9.55 65.71 -14.71
N PHE A 16 9.39 64.75 -15.62
CA PHE A 16 10.33 63.64 -15.78
C PHE A 16 11.53 64.14 -16.59
N ASN A 17 12.71 64.19 -15.99
CA ASN A 17 13.95 64.45 -16.70
C ASN A 17 14.24 63.24 -17.61
N GLN A 18 14.10 63.42 -18.92
CA GLN A 18 14.51 62.45 -19.93
C GLN A 18 16.04 62.29 -19.88
N THR A 19 16.50 61.20 -19.29
CA THR A 19 17.86 60.70 -19.50
C THR A 19 17.79 59.74 -20.67
N ILE A 20 18.38 60.13 -21.80
CA ILE A 20 18.57 59.26 -22.97
C ILE A 20 19.54 58.15 -22.53
N ILE A 21 19.04 56.94 -22.32
CA ILE A 21 19.86 55.74 -22.21
C ILE A 21 19.68 54.98 -23.53
N ALA A 22 20.81 54.75 -24.21
CA ALA A 22 20.89 54.07 -25.48
C ALA A 22 20.16 52.72 -25.45
N ASN A 23 19.47 52.39 -26.54
CA ASN A 23 18.86 51.08 -26.79
C ASN A 23 19.96 50.00 -26.87
N THR A 24 20.29 49.39 -25.74
CA THR A 24 20.99 48.09 -25.68
C THR A 24 19.97 46.96 -25.52
N PRO A 25 20.11 45.83 -26.24
CA PRO A 25 19.10 44.79 -26.37
C PRO A 25 19.11 43.87 -25.15
N PHE A 26 18.72 44.38 -23.98
CA PHE A 26 18.77 43.62 -22.72
C PHE A 26 17.65 42.56 -22.62
N LYS A 27 16.67 42.58 -23.53
CA LYS A 27 15.47 41.72 -23.50
C LYS A 27 15.66 40.35 -24.14
N ASP A 28 16.54 40.23 -25.14
CA ASP A 28 16.65 38.98 -25.93
C ASP A 28 17.52 37.94 -25.21
N GLU A 29 18.62 38.34 -24.57
CA GLU A 29 19.48 37.41 -23.82
C GLU A 29 18.79 36.84 -22.57
N GLN A 30 17.97 37.64 -21.89
CA GLN A 30 17.17 37.15 -20.75
C GLN A 30 16.09 36.16 -21.19
N ALA A 31 15.46 36.38 -22.35
CA ALA A 31 14.47 35.46 -22.89
C ALA A 31 15.10 34.12 -23.30
N ILE A 32 16.29 34.15 -23.90
CA ILE A 32 17.05 32.95 -24.28
C ILE A 32 17.47 32.17 -23.03
N ALA A 33 18.03 32.85 -22.02
CA ALA A 33 18.44 32.22 -20.77
C ALA A 33 17.26 31.60 -20.00
N GLN A 34 16.08 32.21 -20.07
CA GLN A 34 14.87 31.64 -19.45
C GLN A 34 14.41 30.38 -20.19
N VAL A 35 14.42 30.38 -21.53
CA VAL A 35 14.06 29.19 -22.33
C VAL A 35 15.07 28.06 -22.09
N GLU A 36 16.36 28.36 -22.00
CA GLU A 36 17.40 27.37 -21.67
C GLU A 36 17.22 26.79 -20.26
N LEU A 37 16.87 27.65 -19.29
CA LEU A 37 16.58 27.21 -17.93
C LEU A 37 15.32 26.35 -17.87
N ASP A 38 14.26 26.73 -18.57
CA ASP A 38 13.01 25.98 -18.64
C ASP A 38 13.24 24.60 -19.28
N ASN A 39 13.98 24.55 -20.40
CA ASN A 39 14.38 23.29 -21.05
C ASN A 39 15.26 22.42 -20.14
N TYR A 40 16.22 23.02 -19.41
CA TYR A 40 17.07 22.30 -18.48
C TYR A 40 16.26 21.74 -17.31
N ILE A 41 15.31 22.51 -16.77
CA ILE A 41 14.41 22.06 -15.70
C ILE A 41 13.50 20.94 -16.20
N GLU A 42 12.95 21.04 -17.40
CA GLU A 42 12.14 19.99 -18.03
C GLU A 42 12.96 18.70 -18.22
N THR A 43 14.18 18.82 -18.72
CA THR A 43 15.10 17.68 -18.92
C THR A 43 15.50 17.04 -17.58
N GLN A 44 15.75 17.83 -16.54
CA GLN A 44 16.07 17.32 -15.21
C GLN A 44 14.84 16.71 -14.53
N ALA A 45 13.64 17.26 -14.76
CA ALA A 45 12.39 16.67 -14.25
C ALA A 45 12.11 15.30 -14.87
N GLU A 46 12.43 15.09 -16.14
CA GLU A 46 12.37 13.76 -16.78
C GLU A 46 13.44 12.80 -16.24
N ALA A 47 14.65 13.29 -15.93
CA ALA A 47 15.77 12.46 -15.47
C ALA A 47 15.67 12.00 -14.00
N VAL A 48 14.88 12.69 -13.16
CA VAL A 48 14.76 12.40 -11.72
C VAL A 48 13.58 11.45 -11.40
N ALA A 49 12.65 11.24 -12.34
CA ALA A 49 11.62 10.24 -12.16
C ALA A 49 12.25 8.83 -12.24
N PRO A 50 12.10 7.97 -11.22
CA PRO A 50 12.57 6.59 -11.34
C PRO A 50 11.85 5.97 -12.54
N THR A 51 12.62 5.49 -13.52
CA THR A 51 12.15 4.60 -14.60
C THR A 51 11.80 3.21 -14.05
N GLN A 52 11.16 3.17 -12.87
CA GLN A 52 10.44 1.99 -12.41
C GLN A 52 9.06 2.09 -13.03
N ASP A 53 8.84 1.20 -13.97
CA ASP A 53 7.52 0.89 -14.48
C ASP A 53 6.54 0.72 -13.30
N PRO A 54 5.51 1.57 -13.19
CA PRO A 54 4.62 1.57 -12.03
C PRO A 54 3.73 0.33 -11.96
N LEU A 55 3.67 -0.47 -13.04
CA LEU A 55 2.85 -1.67 -13.11
C LEU A 55 3.72 -2.92 -13.26
N THR A 56 3.41 -3.95 -12.47
CA THR A 56 3.98 -5.27 -12.70
C THR A 56 3.33 -5.94 -13.92
N ALA A 57 3.96 -6.98 -14.46
CA ALA A 57 3.35 -7.81 -15.52
C ALA A 57 2.02 -8.43 -15.08
N ARG A 58 1.87 -8.76 -13.79
CA ARG A 58 0.61 -9.27 -13.21
C ARG A 58 -0.46 -8.19 -13.21
N ASP A 59 -0.12 -6.95 -12.85
CA ASP A 59 -1.08 -5.84 -12.85
C ASP A 59 -1.59 -5.56 -14.27
N ARG A 60 -0.69 -5.52 -15.25
CA ARG A 60 -1.07 -5.38 -16.66
C ARG A 60 -1.97 -6.50 -17.13
N ARG A 61 -1.68 -7.74 -16.76
CA ARG A 61 -2.53 -8.88 -17.10
C ARG A 61 -3.92 -8.73 -16.50
N ILE A 62 -4.01 -8.33 -15.24
CA ILE A 62 -5.29 -8.09 -14.58
C ILE A 62 -6.05 -6.97 -15.28
N ILE A 63 -5.41 -5.82 -15.52
CA ILE A 63 -6.06 -4.68 -16.18
C ILE A 63 -6.49 -5.05 -17.60
N GLY A 64 -5.61 -5.67 -18.37
CA GLY A 64 -5.86 -6.13 -19.74
C GLY A 64 -7.08 -7.06 -19.82
N GLU A 65 -7.21 -8.00 -18.88
CA GLU A 65 -8.38 -8.88 -18.78
C GLU A 65 -9.68 -8.08 -18.49
N ILE A 66 -9.63 -7.07 -17.61
CA ILE A 66 -10.82 -6.29 -17.22
C ILE A 66 -11.36 -5.45 -18.38
N ILE A 67 -10.46 -4.89 -19.20
CA ILE A 67 -10.81 -3.97 -20.29
C ILE A 67 -10.69 -4.61 -21.68
N GLU A 68 -10.45 -5.93 -21.73
CA GLU A 68 -10.35 -6.76 -22.94
C GLU A 68 -9.28 -6.26 -23.94
N VAL A 69 -8.08 -5.94 -23.44
CA VAL A 69 -6.91 -5.55 -24.27
C VAL A 69 -5.67 -6.37 -23.94
N GLU A 70 -4.71 -6.37 -24.86
CA GLU A 70 -3.39 -6.98 -24.62
C GLU A 70 -2.70 -6.30 -23.42
N PRO A 71 -2.20 -7.05 -22.43
CA PRO A 71 -1.59 -6.50 -21.20
C PRO A 71 -0.53 -5.44 -21.48
N GLU A 72 0.31 -5.68 -22.48
CA GLU A 72 1.41 -4.82 -22.92
C GLU A 72 0.92 -3.48 -23.46
N SER A 73 -0.34 -3.38 -23.88
CA SER A 73 -0.94 -2.11 -24.30
C SER A 73 -1.25 -1.16 -23.14
N VAL A 74 -1.21 -1.64 -21.88
CA VAL A 74 -1.48 -0.83 -20.69
C VAL A 74 -0.21 -0.09 -20.25
N ARG A 75 -0.27 1.25 -20.26
CA ARG A 75 0.84 2.11 -19.86
C ARG A 75 0.84 2.39 -18.36
N THR A 76 -0.27 2.83 -17.81
CA THR A 76 -0.39 3.20 -16.40
C THR A 76 -1.86 3.29 -15.97
N ILE A 77 -2.09 3.39 -14.67
CA ILE A 77 -3.39 3.55 -14.03
C ILE A 77 -3.29 4.59 -12.92
N TRP A 78 -4.33 5.39 -12.71
CA TRP A 78 -4.43 6.28 -11.56
C TRP A 78 -5.88 6.48 -11.13
N ILE A 79 -6.07 6.96 -9.91
CA ILE A 79 -7.38 7.32 -9.38
C ILE A 79 -7.48 8.85 -9.35
N GLU A 80 -8.52 9.39 -9.97
CA GLU A 80 -8.84 10.82 -9.95
C GLU A 80 -10.08 11.06 -9.11
N GLY A 81 -10.01 12.07 -8.23
CA GLY A 81 -11.12 12.47 -7.37
C GLY A 81 -11.61 11.39 -6.39
N GLY A 82 -10.86 10.29 -6.22
CA GLY A 82 -11.25 9.15 -5.38
C GLY A 82 -12.40 8.31 -5.94
N ILE A 83 -12.90 8.61 -7.14
CA ILE A 83 -14.12 8.02 -7.71
C ILE A 83 -13.85 7.38 -9.06
N THR A 84 -12.99 7.98 -9.88
CA THR A 84 -12.71 7.50 -11.23
C THR A 84 -11.35 6.84 -11.29
N VAL A 85 -11.31 5.61 -11.81
CA VAL A 85 -10.07 4.93 -12.20
C VAL A 85 -9.81 5.22 -13.67
N TRP A 86 -8.66 5.79 -13.98
CA TRP A 86 -8.22 6.05 -15.35
C TRP A 86 -7.17 5.05 -15.77
N VAL A 87 -7.36 4.41 -16.92
CA VAL A 87 -6.37 3.54 -17.56
C VAL A 87 -5.86 4.21 -18.82
N GLN A 88 -4.53 4.38 -18.93
CA GLN A 88 -3.87 4.94 -20.11
C GLN A 88 -3.24 3.82 -20.93
N LEU A 89 -3.50 3.83 -22.24
CA LEU A 89 -2.90 2.88 -23.18
C LEU A 89 -1.63 3.47 -23.82
N ILE A 90 -0.72 2.60 -24.28
CA ILE A 90 0.53 2.99 -24.96
C ILE A 90 0.25 3.71 -26.28
N GLY A 91 -0.74 3.25 -27.07
CA GLY A 91 -1.14 3.85 -28.35
C GLY A 91 -1.91 5.18 -28.24
N GLY A 92 -2.00 5.76 -27.03
CA GLY A 92 -2.88 6.88 -26.74
C GLY A 92 -4.28 6.41 -26.31
N GLY A 93 -5.07 7.33 -25.77
CA GLY A 93 -6.39 7.02 -25.21
C GLY A 93 -6.40 6.78 -23.70
N ARG A 94 -7.45 7.28 -23.06
CA ARG A 94 -7.71 7.16 -21.62
C ARG A 94 -9.11 6.62 -21.42
N LEU A 95 -9.22 5.56 -20.64
CA LEU A 95 -10.49 4.91 -20.33
C LEU A 95 -10.86 5.19 -18.87
N PRO A 96 -11.99 5.88 -18.60
CA PRO A 96 -12.50 6.08 -17.25
C PRO A 96 -13.38 4.91 -16.81
N PHE A 97 -13.25 4.53 -15.54
CA PHE A 97 -14.08 3.51 -14.89
C PHE A 97 -14.49 3.97 -13.50
N ASP A 98 -15.68 3.56 -13.05
CA ASP A 98 -16.06 3.70 -11.64
C ASP A 98 -15.12 2.88 -10.76
N ARG A 99 -14.64 3.49 -9.66
CA ARG A 99 -13.67 2.87 -8.75
C ARG A 99 -14.18 1.57 -8.14
N ASN A 100 -15.42 1.52 -7.69
CA ASN A 100 -15.96 0.33 -7.00
C ASN A 100 -16.22 -0.80 -8.00
N TRP A 101 -16.72 -0.45 -9.18
CA TRP A 101 -16.86 -1.38 -10.29
C TRP A 101 -15.49 -1.98 -10.68
N PHE A 102 -14.47 -1.14 -10.85
CA PHE A 102 -13.13 -1.59 -11.23
C PHE A 102 -12.50 -2.46 -10.15
N ALA A 103 -12.60 -2.08 -8.88
CA ALA A 103 -12.12 -2.88 -7.75
C ALA A 103 -12.80 -4.26 -7.69
N THR A 104 -14.12 -4.32 -7.96
CA THR A 104 -14.86 -5.58 -8.02
C THR A 104 -14.33 -6.47 -9.14
N ARG A 105 -14.07 -5.91 -10.33
CA ARG A 105 -13.48 -6.65 -11.46
C ARG A 105 -12.06 -7.13 -11.17
N VAL A 106 -11.22 -6.30 -10.55
CA VAL A 106 -9.89 -6.70 -10.08
C VAL A 106 -9.98 -7.92 -9.16
N ALA A 107 -10.89 -7.91 -8.17
CA ALA A 107 -11.07 -9.04 -7.27
C ALA A 107 -11.53 -10.31 -8.00
N GLN A 108 -12.46 -10.18 -8.96
CA GLN A 108 -12.93 -11.31 -9.78
C GLN A 108 -11.80 -11.92 -10.62
N VAL A 109 -10.99 -11.10 -11.28
CA VAL A 109 -9.85 -11.58 -12.09
C VAL A 109 -8.77 -12.17 -11.19
N LYS A 110 -8.46 -11.54 -10.04
CA LYS A 110 -7.49 -12.11 -9.08
C LYS A 110 -7.91 -13.50 -8.59
N ALA A 111 -9.21 -13.76 -8.43
CA ALA A 111 -9.71 -15.06 -8.00
C ALA A 111 -9.46 -16.20 -9.02
N THR A 112 -9.22 -15.88 -10.30
CA THR A 112 -8.87 -16.88 -11.32
C THR A 112 -7.36 -17.12 -11.44
N LEU A 113 -6.55 -16.25 -10.83
CA LEU A 113 -5.10 -16.32 -10.86
C LEU A 113 -4.56 -17.02 -9.61
N PRO A 114 -3.37 -17.64 -9.71
CA PRO A 114 -2.68 -18.16 -8.54
C PRO A 114 -2.45 -17.04 -7.51
N GLU A 115 -2.85 -17.31 -6.26
CA GLU A 115 -2.66 -16.42 -5.12
C GLU A 115 -1.16 -16.12 -4.90
N THR A 116 -0.81 -14.85 -4.77
CA THR A 116 0.55 -14.47 -4.36
C THR A 116 0.80 -14.78 -2.88
N PRO A 117 2.07 -14.90 -2.44
CA PRO A 117 2.36 -15.02 -1.01
C PRO A 117 1.79 -13.88 -0.17
N LEU A 118 1.77 -12.65 -0.68
CA LEU A 118 1.20 -11.49 0.02
C LEU A 118 -0.31 -11.63 0.17
N GLU A 119 -1.03 -11.88 -0.92
CA GLU A 119 -2.50 -12.08 -0.90
C GLU A 119 -2.90 -13.24 0.01
N ARG A 120 -2.10 -14.32 0.03
CA ARG A 120 -2.29 -15.44 0.95
C ARG A 120 -2.16 -15.00 2.40
N ASN A 121 -1.12 -14.26 2.72
CA ASN A 121 -0.87 -13.82 4.10
C ASN A 121 -1.96 -12.88 4.58
N GLU A 122 -2.43 -11.97 3.71
CA GLU A 122 -3.58 -11.10 3.99
C GLU A 122 -4.85 -11.92 4.26
N ARG A 123 -5.20 -12.86 3.37
CA ARG A 123 -6.35 -13.74 3.57
C ARG A 123 -6.25 -14.55 4.87
N LEU A 124 -5.09 -15.14 5.15
CA LEU A 124 -4.87 -15.91 6.38
C LEU A 124 -4.95 -15.02 7.63
N SER A 125 -4.51 -13.76 7.53
CA SER A 125 -4.66 -12.78 8.61
C SER A 125 -6.14 -12.49 8.89
N ASP A 126 -6.94 -12.26 7.84
CA ASP A 126 -8.39 -12.03 7.97
C ASP A 126 -9.10 -13.27 8.54
N GLU A 127 -8.70 -14.48 8.12
CA GLU A 127 -9.22 -15.74 8.67
C GLU A 127 -8.88 -15.90 10.15
N LEU A 128 -7.65 -15.55 10.54
CA LEU A 128 -7.21 -15.56 11.94
C LEU A 128 -8.01 -14.56 12.78
N GLU A 129 -8.22 -13.34 12.31
CA GLU A 129 -9.01 -12.32 13.01
C GLU A 129 -10.46 -12.78 13.23
N LYS A 130 -11.08 -13.39 12.22
CA LYS A 130 -12.42 -13.98 12.34
C LYS A 130 -12.45 -15.13 13.35
N ALA A 131 -11.45 -16.00 13.33
CA ALA A 131 -11.33 -17.09 14.29
C ALA A 131 -11.15 -16.55 15.72
N CYS A 132 -10.23 -15.60 15.93
CA CYS A 132 -10.03 -14.92 17.20
C CYS A 132 -11.34 -14.32 17.73
N THR A 133 -12.10 -13.63 16.87
CA THR A 133 -13.41 -13.07 17.21
C THR A 133 -14.40 -14.15 17.65
N ALA A 134 -14.48 -15.26 16.92
CA ALA A 134 -15.39 -16.37 17.24
C ALA A 134 -15.06 -17.04 18.59
N PHE A 135 -13.79 -17.06 19.00
CA PHE A 135 -13.32 -17.68 20.24
C PHE A 135 -13.06 -16.68 21.38
N GLY A 136 -13.37 -15.40 21.20
CA GLY A 136 -13.16 -14.36 22.23
C GLY A 136 -11.69 -14.09 22.56
N LEU A 137 -10.80 -14.23 21.57
CA LEU A 137 -9.36 -14.04 21.69
C LEU A 137 -8.93 -12.71 21.07
N TYR A 138 -7.88 -12.08 21.61
CA TYR A 138 -7.34 -10.86 21.01
C TYR A 138 -6.40 -11.19 19.84
N HIS A 139 -6.53 -10.43 18.75
CA HIS A 139 -5.63 -10.50 17.59
C HIS A 139 -4.21 -10.13 18.05
N GLY A 140 -3.28 -11.09 18.04
CA GLY A 140 -1.92 -10.98 18.60
C GLY A 140 -1.61 -11.89 19.80
N GLU A 141 -2.62 -12.51 20.42
CA GLU A 141 -2.40 -13.59 21.41
C GLU A 141 -2.09 -14.94 20.75
N ILE A 142 -2.38 -15.04 19.44
CA ILE A 142 -2.09 -16.18 18.58
C ILE A 142 -1.24 -15.65 17.43
N ASP A 143 -0.08 -16.29 17.22
CA ASP A 143 0.72 -16.12 16.02
C ASP A 143 0.30 -17.21 15.04
N TRP A 144 0.28 -16.93 13.74
CA TRP A 144 -0.24 -17.78 12.65
C TRP A 144 0.30 -19.22 12.59
N LEU A 145 1.30 -19.55 13.41
CA LEU A 145 1.94 -20.87 13.43
C LEU A 145 1.90 -21.55 14.78
N GLY A 146 1.37 -20.92 15.81
CA GLY A 146 1.42 -21.52 17.13
C GLY A 146 0.30 -21.18 18.06
N PHE A 147 -0.12 -22.20 18.79
CA PHE A 147 -1.08 -22.08 19.87
C PHE A 147 -0.40 -22.46 21.18
N SER A 148 -0.94 -21.94 22.28
CA SER A 148 -0.60 -22.41 23.62
C SER A 148 -1.87 -22.54 24.46
N THR A 149 -1.94 -23.56 25.29
CA THR A 149 -3.05 -23.79 26.21
C THR A 149 -2.52 -24.21 27.59
N LYS A 150 -3.37 -24.08 28.61
CA LYS A 150 -3.08 -24.53 29.97
C LYS A 150 -3.43 -25.99 30.12
N LEU A 151 -2.47 -26.80 30.58
CA LEU A 151 -2.69 -28.19 30.93
C LEU A 151 -3.06 -28.30 32.41
N TYR A 152 -4.15 -29.03 32.68
CA TYR A 152 -4.61 -29.36 34.02
C TYR A 152 -4.65 -30.87 34.21
N GLN A 153 -4.29 -31.34 35.40
CA GLN A 153 -4.43 -32.72 35.84
C GLN A 153 -5.22 -32.72 37.15
N ASP A 154 -6.35 -33.43 37.17
CA ASP A 154 -7.24 -33.50 38.34
C ASP A 154 -7.63 -32.12 38.90
N GLY A 155 -7.90 -31.17 37.99
CA GLY A 155 -8.24 -29.78 38.33
C GLY A 155 -7.05 -28.92 38.79
N ARG A 156 -5.84 -29.47 38.89
CA ARG A 156 -4.62 -28.74 39.24
C ARG A 156 -3.88 -28.29 37.99
N PHE A 157 -3.47 -27.03 37.97
CA PHE A 157 -2.65 -26.49 36.90
C PHE A 157 -1.26 -27.14 36.91
N VAL A 158 -0.84 -27.68 35.75
CA VAL A 158 0.44 -28.37 35.58
C VAL A 158 1.44 -27.51 34.82
N GLY A 159 0.98 -26.77 33.81
CA GLY A 159 1.84 -25.97 32.96
C GLY A 159 1.13 -25.53 31.70
N PHE A 160 1.87 -24.90 30.79
CA PHE A 160 1.39 -24.58 29.46
C PHE A 160 1.99 -25.55 28.45
N ILE A 161 1.19 -25.92 27.45
CA ILE A 161 1.61 -26.68 26.28
C ILE A 161 1.26 -25.90 25.03
N GLY A 162 2.11 -25.94 24.03
CA GLY A 162 1.84 -25.32 22.74
C GLY A 162 2.55 -26.04 21.61
N CYS A 163 2.21 -25.63 20.41
CA CYS A 163 2.95 -25.98 19.20
C CYS A 163 3.24 -24.68 18.47
N ASN A 164 4.42 -24.56 17.87
CA ASN A 164 4.75 -23.46 16.96
C ASN A 164 5.59 -23.98 15.78
N GLN A 165 6.20 -23.09 14.99
CA GLN A 165 7.14 -23.47 13.92
C GLN A 165 8.30 -24.36 14.36
N GLN A 166 8.70 -24.30 15.63
CA GLN A 166 9.80 -25.08 16.19
C GLN A 166 9.33 -26.45 16.73
N GLY A 167 8.03 -26.75 16.61
CA GLY A 167 7.41 -27.98 17.07
C GLY A 167 6.67 -27.84 18.40
N TRP A 168 6.47 -28.97 19.09
CA TRP A 168 5.77 -29.00 20.37
C TRP A 168 6.66 -28.43 21.47
N TYR A 169 6.09 -27.58 22.32
CA TYR A 169 6.78 -27.03 23.48
C TYR A 169 5.92 -27.05 24.74
N THR A 170 6.59 -27.02 25.89
CA THR A 170 5.96 -26.84 27.19
C THR A 170 6.72 -25.84 28.06
N ARG A 171 6.00 -25.13 28.91
CA ARG A 171 6.56 -24.29 29.98
C ARG A 171 5.80 -24.56 31.30
N PRO A 172 6.48 -24.96 32.38
CA PRO A 172 5.81 -25.16 33.68
C PRO A 172 5.24 -23.87 34.27
N ARG A 173 5.77 -22.71 33.84
CA ARG A 173 5.38 -21.37 34.31
C ARG A 173 5.20 -20.44 33.12
N GLN A 174 4.39 -19.39 33.29
CA GLN A 174 4.06 -18.43 32.22
C GLN A 174 5.29 -17.75 31.61
N TYR A 175 6.30 -17.44 32.43
CA TYR A 175 7.57 -16.84 32.02
C TYR A 175 8.75 -17.82 32.06
N GLY A 176 8.46 -19.12 31.95
CA GLY A 176 9.49 -20.17 31.92
C GLY A 176 10.08 -20.40 30.54
N VAL A 177 11.27 -20.98 30.48
CA VAL A 177 11.92 -21.40 29.23
C VAL A 177 11.12 -22.54 28.59
N ASN A 178 10.93 -22.46 27.26
CA ASN A 178 10.29 -23.51 26.48
C ASN A 178 11.15 -24.77 26.48
N ARG A 179 10.54 -25.91 26.84
CA ARG A 179 11.10 -27.24 26.62
C ARG A 179 10.42 -27.85 25.40
N VAL A 180 11.18 -28.28 24.41
CA VAL A 180 10.66 -28.73 23.12
C VAL A 180 10.75 -30.24 22.95
N ALA A 181 9.85 -30.83 22.17
CA ALA A 181 9.86 -32.25 21.82
C ALA A 181 9.23 -32.50 20.43
N GLY A 182 9.49 -33.68 19.86
CA GLY A 182 8.98 -34.07 18.54
C GLY A 182 7.49 -34.43 18.51
N SER A 183 6.86 -34.62 19.67
CA SER A 183 5.44 -34.97 19.76
C SER A 183 4.76 -34.36 20.99
N ALA A 184 3.43 -34.22 20.95
CA ALA A 184 2.63 -33.76 22.08
C ALA A 184 2.79 -34.68 23.30
N LYS A 185 2.88 -36.00 23.09
CA LYS A 185 3.04 -36.98 24.17
C LYS A 185 4.35 -36.77 24.92
N ASP A 186 5.43 -36.58 24.19
CA ASP A 186 6.76 -36.40 24.79
C ASP A 186 6.86 -35.06 25.51
N VAL A 187 6.25 -34.00 24.96
CA VAL A 187 6.27 -32.68 25.59
C VAL A 187 5.43 -32.63 26.88
N ILE A 188 4.32 -33.38 26.94
CA ILE A 188 3.52 -33.55 28.17
C ILE A 188 4.32 -34.33 29.22
N ALA A 189 5.10 -35.33 28.80
CA ALA A 189 5.97 -36.08 29.71
C ALA A 189 7.05 -35.21 30.35
N LEU A 190 7.52 -34.15 29.68
CA LEU A 190 8.47 -33.18 30.24
C LEU A 190 7.88 -32.33 31.39
N LEU A 191 6.56 -32.31 31.56
CA LEU A 191 5.87 -31.76 32.72
C LEU A 191 5.73 -32.77 33.87
N GLY A 192 6.23 -33.99 33.72
CA GLY A 192 6.10 -35.07 34.70
C GLY A 192 4.76 -35.80 34.65
N VAL A 193 3.91 -35.51 33.66
CA VAL A 193 2.62 -36.18 33.45
C VAL A 193 2.83 -37.43 32.60
N ARG A 194 2.42 -38.59 33.12
CA ARG A 194 2.41 -39.84 32.33
C ARG A 194 1.03 -40.05 31.72
N ALA A 195 0.98 -40.25 30.41
CA ALA A 195 -0.24 -40.69 29.74
C ALA A 195 -0.64 -42.07 30.30
N ALA A 196 -1.90 -42.21 30.73
CA ALA A 196 -2.45 -43.52 31.02
C ALA A 196 -2.39 -44.36 29.76
N VAL A 197 -1.74 -45.53 29.83
CA VAL A 197 -1.80 -46.51 28.75
C VAL A 197 -3.18 -47.14 28.85
N ALA A 198 -4.00 -46.99 27.82
CA ALA A 198 -5.28 -47.69 27.74
C ALA A 198 -5.02 -49.20 27.89
N ALA A 199 -5.72 -49.83 28.84
CA ALA A 199 -5.69 -51.28 29.05
C ALA A 199 -6.45 -52.01 27.94
#